data_AF-A0AAW1VN14-F1
#
_entry.id   AF-A0AAW1VN14-F1
#
_cell.length_a   1.000
_cell.length_b   1.000
_cell.length_c   1.000
_cell.angle_alpha   90.00
_cell.angle_beta   90.00
_cell.angle_gamma   90.00
#
_symmetry.space_group_name_H-M   'P 1'
#
loop_
_entity.id
_entity.type
_entity.pdbx_description
1 polymer ?
#
loop_
_entity_poly.entity_id
_entity_poly.type
_entity_poly.pdbx_seq_one_letter_code
_entity_poly.pdbx_strand_id
1 'polypeptide(L)'
;MAVFKIARSNYNCRSCYFLCFSTTPCPSCDSSFPARARIQRPPSSLRFSKLECFRLLRKRGFPIPFQACGYVLDKMFKFNTTPVVTWGFLLEILDSGFPPNVYNFNILMHKMCKEGKIREAQAVFDEIGKRGLNPTVVSFNTLINGYCKSGNLEDGFKLKTDMERRTICPDKFTYSVLINGLCKEGRLDDANGLFDEMCGRGLVPMMSYLQL
;
A
#
# COMPACT_ATOMS: atom_id res chain seq x y z
N MET A 1 29.23 -8.62 -26.93
CA MET A 1 27.77 -8.84 -27.03
C MET A 1 27.46 -10.25 -26.55
N ALA A 2 26.68 -10.42 -25.49
CA ALA A 2 26.33 -11.75 -24.98
C ALA A 2 24.81 -11.90 -24.95
N VAL A 3 24.33 -12.77 -25.85
CA VAL A 3 22.95 -13.19 -26.00
C VAL A 3 22.63 -14.23 -24.92
N PHE A 4 21.57 -14.03 -24.13
CA PHE A 4 21.07 -15.01 -23.18
C PHE A 4 19.89 -15.79 -23.80
N LYS A 5 20.03 -17.11 -23.95
CA LYS A 5 18.91 -18.02 -24.25
C LYS A 5 18.26 -18.46 -22.93
N ILE A 6 16.94 -18.30 -22.84
CA ILE A 6 16.11 -18.81 -21.75
C ILE A 6 15.66 -20.23 -22.15
N ALA A 7 16.05 -21.24 -21.38
CA ALA A 7 15.47 -22.57 -21.48
C ALA A 7 14.11 -22.57 -20.76
N ARG A 8 13.01 -22.60 -21.53
CA ARG A 8 11.68 -22.97 -21.01
C ARG A 8 11.73 -24.45 -20.63
N SER A 9 11.70 -24.75 -19.34
CA SER A 9 11.47 -26.11 -18.86
C SER A 9 9.98 -26.29 -18.60
N ASN A 10 9.34 -27.10 -19.45
CA ASN A 10 7.91 -27.46 -19.45
C ASN A 10 7.52 -28.41 -18.29
N TYR A 11 8.07 -28.23 -17.10
CA TYR A 11 7.83 -29.14 -15.99
C TYR A 11 7.20 -28.43 -14.80
N ASN A 12 6.04 -28.97 -14.43
CA ASN A 12 5.09 -28.59 -13.40
C ASN A 12 5.67 -28.80 -11.97
N CYS A 13 6.90 -28.34 -11.72
CA CYS A 13 7.60 -28.59 -10.46
C CYS A 13 7.36 -27.41 -9.49
N ARG A 14 6.45 -27.63 -8.54
CA ARG A 14 6.07 -26.69 -7.45
C ARG A 14 7.23 -26.26 -6.51
N SER A 15 8.47 -26.65 -6.79
CA SER A 15 9.64 -26.46 -5.92
C SER A 15 10.76 -25.57 -6.48
N CYS A 16 10.63 -24.99 -7.69
CA CYS A 16 11.71 -24.15 -8.26
C CYS A 16 11.77 -22.70 -7.74
N TYR A 17 10.99 -22.34 -6.70
CA TYR A 17 11.19 -21.10 -5.94
C TYR A 17 12.08 -21.31 -4.71
N PHE A 18 13.12 -22.13 -4.83
CA PHE A 18 14.25 -22.00 -3.92
C PHE A 18 15.03 -20.75 -4.31
N LEU A 19 14.72 -19.62 -3.67
CA LEU A 19 15.77 -18.70 -3.26
C LEU A 19 16.83 -19.59 -2.60
N CYS A 20 18.01 -19.74 -3.21
CA CYS A 20 19.11 -20.53 -2.66
C CYS A 20 19.39 -20.13 -1.21
N PHE A 21 18.78 -20.85 -0.27
CA PHE A 21 19.06 -20.80 1.17
C PHE A 21 19.18 -22.20 1.78
N SER A 22 19.05 -23.29 1.01
CA SER A 22 19.51 -24.61 1.48
C SER A 22 20.95 -24.86 1.01
N THR A 23 21.77 -25.34 1.93
CA THR A 23 23.14 -25.81 1.66
C THR A 23 23.17 -27.21 1.05
N THR A 24 22.03 -27.75 0.66
CA THR A 24 21.89 -29.10 0.10
C THR A 24 21.51 -29.03 -1.38
N PRO A 25 22.32 -29.62 -2.27
CA PRO A 25 21.97 -29.70 -3.69
C PRO A 25 20.72 -30.56 -3.88
N CYS A 26 19.87 -30.18 -4.83
CA CYS A 26 18.72 -30.99 -5.24
C CYS A 26 19.25 -32.21 -6.01
N PRO A 27 18.99 -33.45 -5.56
CA PRO A 27 19.64 -34.65 -6.09
C PRO A 27 19.17 -35.06 -7.50
N SER A 28 18.19 -34.38 -8.08
CA SER A 28 17.60 -34.72 -9.39
C SER A 28 18.02 -33.80 -10.54
N CYS A 29 18.85 -32.79 -10.30
CA CYS A 29 19.33 -31.86 -11.33
C CYS A 29 20.85 -31.95 -11.47
N ASP A 30 21.34 -33.13 -11.86
CA ASP A 30 22.77 -33.33 -12.12
C ASP A 30 23.03 -33.51 -13.63
N SER A 31 24.16 -32.95 -14.08
CA SER A 31 24.82 -33.10 -15.39
C SER A 31 24.63 -32.09 -16.55
N SER A 32 24.11 -30.86 -16.36
CA SER A 32 24.19 -29.86 -17.47
C SER A 32 24.16 -28.36 -17.10
N PHE A 33 24.43 -27.98 -15.85
CA PHE A 33 24.59 -26.56 -15.51
C PHE A 33 26.06 -26.12 -15.61
N PRO A 34 26.44 -25.20 -16.51
CA PRO A 34 27.77 -24.63 -16.48
C PRO A 34 27.94 -23.82 -15.18
N ALA A 35 29.07 -24.02 -14.51
CA ALA A 35 29.46 -23.51 -13.19
C ALA A 35 29.50 -21.97 -13.03
N ARG A 36 28.87 -21.19 -13.93
CA ARG A 36 28.88 -19.72 -13.97
C ARG A 36 27.73 -19.03 -13.21
N ALA A 37 26.83 -19.77 -12.57
CA ALA A 37 25.81 -19.22 -11.68
C ALA A 37 26.14 -19.44 -10.19
N ARG A 38 27.41 -19.27 -9.79
CA ARG A 38 27.73 -19.20 -8.36
C ARG A 38 27.46 -17.77 -7.91
N ILE A 39 26.26 -17.51 -7.38
CA ILE A 39 26.02 -16.34 -6.55
C ILE A 39 27.01 -16.47 -5.40
N GLN A 40 28.07 -15.66 -5.43
CA GLN A 40 29.05 -15.61 -4.36
C GLN A 40 28.29 -15.31 -3.06
N ARG A 41 28.44 -16.16 -2.05
CA ARG A 41 27.89 -15.86 -0.72
C ARG A 41 28.46 -14.50 -0.31
N PRO A 42 27.62 -13.53 0.06
CA PRO A 42 28.14 -12.30 0.61
C PRO A 42 28.91 -12.63 1.90
N PRO A 43 30.02 -11.91 2.18
CA PRO A 43 30.78 -12.12 3.40
C PRO A 43 29.85 -11.96 4.61
N SER A 44 30.14 -12.72 5.67
CA SER A 44 29.36 -12.83 6.91
C SER A 44 29.10 -11.50 7.65
N SER A 45 29.69 -10.39 7.18
CA SER A 45 29.53 -9.03 7.70
C SER A 45 28.45 -8.18 7.02
N LEU A 46 27.83 -8.60 5.91
CA LEU A 46 26.77 -7.84 5.24
C LEU A 46 25.38 -8.47 5.46
N ARG A 47 24.63 -7.93 6.43
CA ARG A 47 23.18 -8.18 6.57
C ARG A 47 22.42 -7.44 5.46
N PHE A 48 22.27 -8.07 4.30
CA PHE A 48 21.36 -7.55 3.28
C PHE A 48 19.91 -7.72 3.75
N SER A 49 19.14 -6.63 3.72
CA SER A 49 17.70 -6.72 3.97
C SER A 49 17.03 -7.57 2.87
N LYS A 50 15.91 -8.25 3.15
CA LYS A 50 15.15 -9.01 2.12
C LYS A 50 14.84 -8.14 0.88
N LEU A 51 14.65 -6.84 1.10
CA LEU A 51 14.46 -5.83 0.07
C LEU A 51 15.70 -5.60 -0.81
N GLU A 52 16.88 -5.67 -0.22
CA GLU A 52 18.15 -5.49 -0.92
C GLU A 52 18.49 -6.71 -1.78
N CYS A 53 18.21 -7.91 -1.29
CA CYS A 53 18.23 -9.13 -2.10
C CYS A 53 17.27 -9.02 -3.29
N PHE A 54 16.06 -8.51 -3.08
CA PHE A 54 15.08 -8.28 -4.15
C PHE A 54 15.62 -7.30 -5.21
N ARG A 55 16.15 -6.15 -4.78
CA ARG A 55 16.71 -5.13 -5.68
C ARG A 55 17.90 -5.68 -6.48
N LEU A 56 18.75 -6.50 -5.87
CA LEU A 56 19.87 -7.15 -6.54
C LEU A 56 19.42 -8.17 -7.60
N LEU A 57 18.39 -8.97 -7.32
CA LEU A 57 17.81 -9.92 -8.28
C LEU A 57 17.24 -9.18 -9.50
N ARG A 58 16.54 -8.08 -9.27
CA ARG A 58 16.00 -7.22 -10.34
C ARG A 58 17.11 -6.55 -11.16
N LYS A 59 18.15 -6.00 -10.51
CA LYS A 59 19.30 -5.37 -11.19
C LYS A 59 20.05 -6.35 -12.10
N ARG A 60 19.97 -7.65 -11.79
CA ARG A 60 20.54 -8.73 -12.61
C ARG A 60 19.58 -9.28 -13.68
N GLY A 61 18.39 -8.70 -13.83
CA GLY A 61 17.41 -9.06 -14.86
C GLY A 61 16.63 -10.34 -14.58
N PHE A 62 16.62 -10.84 -13.34
CA PHE A 62 15.80 -12.00 -12.99
C PHE A 62 14.34 -11.58 -12.80
N PRO A 63 13.38 -12.19 -13.52
CA PRO A 63 11.97 -11.92 -13.31
C PRO A 63 11.56 -12.43 -11.92
N ILE A 64 10.99 -11.54 -11.12
CA ILE A 64 10.60 -11.88 -9.74
C ILE A 64 9.15 -12.40 -9.76
N PRO A 65 8.87 -13.55 -9.12
CA PRO A 65 7.53 -14.11 -9.11
C PRO A 65 6.55 -13.21 -8.36
N PHE A 66 5.32 -13.05 -8.87
CA PHE A 66 4.26 -12.27 -8.23
C PHE A 66 4.04 -12.66 -6.75
N GLN A 67 4.18 -13.95 -6.42
CA GLN A 67 4.05 -14.48 -5.06
C GLN A 67 5.15 -13.96 -4.11
N ALA A 68 6.38 -13.82 -4.61
CA ALA A 68 7.49 -13.28 -3.82
C ALA A 68 7.30 -11.78 -3.54
N CYS A 69 6.86 -11.01 -4.54
CA CYS A 69 6.52 -9.59 -4.37
C CYS A 69 5.41 -9.40 -3.32
N GLY A 70 4.33 -10.18 -3.43
CA GLY A 70 3.21 -10.14 -2.48
C GLY A 70 3.64 -10.51 -1.05
N TYR A 71 4.47 -11.54 -0.88
CA TYR A 71 5.01 -11.90 0.43
C TYR A 71 5.90 -10.81 1.04
N VAL A 72 6.78 -10.20 0.25
CA VAL A 72 7.63 -9.10 0.72
C VAL A 72 6.77 -7.91 1.13
N LEU A 73 5.75 -7.56 0.33
CA LEU A 73 4.84 -6.47 0.61
C LEU A 73 4.01 -6.71 1.89
N ASP A 74 3.42 -7.90 2.06
CA ASP A 74 2.72 -8.30 3.29
C ASP A 74 3.64 -8.21 4.53
N LYS A 75 4.89 -8.66 4.38
CA LYS A 75 5.88 -8.56 5.46
C LYS A 75 6.24 -7.11 5.76
N MET A 76 6.37 -6.23 4.77
CA MET A 76 6.62 -4.81 4.98
C MET A 76 5.47 -4.13 5.73
N PHE A 77 4.23 -4.46 5.38
CA PHE A 77 3.05 -3.97 6.09
C PHE A 77 3.02 -4.43 7.56
N LYS A 78 3.37 -5.69 7.83
CA LYS A 78 3.40 -6.24 9.19
C LYS A 78 4.56 -5.76 10.05
N PHE A 79 5.77 -5.64 9.50
CA PHE A 79 6.98 -5.30 10.28
C PHE A 79 7.19 -3.80 10.51
N ASN A 80 6.11 -3.02 10.41
CA ASN A 80 6.10 -1.58 10.61
C ASN A 80 7.22 -0.83 9.86
N THR A 81 7.68 -1.35 8.71
CA THR A 81 8.71 -0.69 7.87
C THR A 81 8.22 0.69 7.44
N THR A 82 9.13 1.68 7.34
CA THR A 82 8.74 3.05 7.01
C THR A 82 7.82 3.10 5.78
N PRO A 83 6.68 3.82 5.85
CA PRO A 83 5.68 3.80 4.79
C PRO A 83 6.24 4.33 3.47
N VAL A 84 7.23 5.23 3.52
CA VAL A 84 7.96 5.74 2.35
C VAL A 84 8.75 4.65 1.64
N VAL A 85 9.44 3.76 2.37
CA VAL A 85 10.18 2.65 1.75
C VAL A 85 9.22 1.62 1.16
N THR A 86 8.13 1.34 1.87
CA THR A 86 7.09 0.42 1.40
C THR A 86 6.38 0.98 0.16
N TRP A 87 6.17 2.29 0.10
CA TRP A 87 5.64 2.99 -1.06
C TRP A 87 6.57 2.89 -2.28
N GLY A 88 7.86 3.17 -2.10
CA GLY A 88 8.85 3.01 -3.18
C GLY A 88 8.89 1.58 -3.72
N PHE A 89 8.85 0.58 -2.83
CA PHE A 89 8.77 -0.82 -3.25
C PHE A 89 7.46 -1.14 -3.99
N LEU A 90 6.32 -0.61 -3.53
CA LEU A 90 5.04 -0.79 -4.21
C LEU A 90 5.09 -0.21 -5.63
N LEU A 91 5.58 1.02 -5.81
CA LEU A 91 5.76 1.60 -7.15
C LEU A 91 6.66 0.74 -8.04
N GLU A 92 7.80 0.29 -7.51
CA GLU A 92 8.75 -0.57 -8.22
C GLU A 92 8.09 -1.88 -8.72
N ILE A 93 7.21 -2.51 -7.93
CA ILE A 93 6.53 -3.75 -8.35
C ILE A 93 5.39 -3.47 -9.33
N LEU A 94 4.67 -2.36 -9.19
CA LEU A 94 3.59 -2.01 -10.10
C LEU A 94 4.13 -1.70 -11.50
N ASP A 95 5.27 -1.01 -11.58
CA ASP A 95 5.94 -0.71 -12.85
C ASP A 95 6.51 -1.98 -13.52
N SER A 96 6.72 -3.06 -12.76
CA SER A 96 7.07 -4.39 -13.30
C SER A 96 5.87 -5.21 -13.77
N GLY A 97 4.64 -4.66 -13.73
CA GLY A 97 3.42 -5.33 -14.16
C GLY A 97 2.66 -6.06 -13.05
N PHE A 98 2.96 -5.81 -11.78
CA PHE A 98 2.14 -6.30 -10.66
C PHE A 98 0.75 -5.63 -10.70
N PRO A 99 -0.35 -6.40 -10.58
CA PRO A 99 -1.68 -5.84 -10.66
C PRO A 99 -1.91 -4.87 -9.49
N PRO A 100 -2.25 -3.59 -9.78
CA PRO A 100 -2.45 -2.60 -8.73
C PRO A 100 -3.70 -2.93 -7.92
N ASN A 101 -3.60 -2.84 -6.60
CA ASN A 101 -4.70 -3.13 -5.67
C ASN A 101 -4.88 -1.95 -4.70
N VAL A 102 -6.05 -1.30 -4.76
CA VAL A 102 -6.41 -0.13 -3.93
C VAL A 102 -6.23 -0.41 -2.43
N TYR A 103 -6.40 -1.65 -1.98
CA TYR A 103 -6.16 -2.05 -0.60
C TYR A 103 -4.74 -1.73 -0.11
N ASN A 104 -3.72 -1.97 -0.96
CA ASN A 104 -2.32 -1.69 -0.61
C ASN A 104 -2.07 -0.17 -0.44
N PHE A 105 -2.72 0.65 -1.26
CA PHE A 105 -2.66 2.11 -1.15
C PHE A 105 -3.33 2.58 0.14
N ASN A 106 -4.51 2.04 0.47
CA ASN A 106 -5.23 2.38 1.68
C ASN A 106 -4.43 2.07 2.96
N ILE A 107 -3.73 0.92 3.00
CA ILE A 107 -2.84 0.60 4.13
C ILE A 107 -1.73 1.64 4.26
N LEU A 108 -1.06 2.00 3.15
CA LEU A 108 0.03 2.98 3.16
C LEU A 108 -0.47 4.35 3.60
N MET A 109 -1.57 4.82 3.03
CA MET A 109 -2.19 6.09 3.41
C MET A 109 -2.52 6.12 4.89
N HIS A 110 -3.19 5.07 5.41
CA HIS A 110 -3.55 5.01 6.82
C HIS A 110 -2.31 5.12 7.73
N LYS A 111 -1.24 4.42 7.35
CA LYS A 111 0.02 4.45 8.09
C LYS A 111 0.70 5.83 8.02
N MET A 112 0.76 6.44 6.85
CA MET A 112 1.32 7.79 6.67
C MET A 112 0.53 8.83 7.46
N CYS A 113 -0.81 8.78 7.43
CA CYS A 113 -1.67 9.63 8.24
C CYS A 113 -1.40 9.46 9.74
N LYS A 114 -1.19 8.21 10.21
CA LYS A 114 -0.85 7.94 11.62
C LYS A 114 0.52 8.50 12.03
N GLU A 115 1.46 8.56 11.11
CA GLU A 115 2.78 9.18 11.30
C GLU A 115 2.77 10.72 11.12
N GLY A 116 1.61 11.34 10.87
CA GLY A 116 1.48 12.78 10.61
C GLY A 116 1.95 13.23 9.22
N LYS A 117 2.31 12.27 8.36
CA LYS A 117 2.81 12.45 6.99
C LYS A 117 1.67 12.63 5.99
N ILE A 118 0.84 13.65 6.21
CA ILE A 118 -0.40 13.84 5.44
C ILE A 118 -0.13 14.18 3.97
N ARG A 119 0.97 14.90 3.69
CA ARG A 119 1.37 15.25 2.32
C ARG A 119 1.78 14.02 1.53
N GLU A 120 2.54 13.10 2.14
CA GLU A 120 2.87 11.83 1.49
C GLU A 120 1.62 10.96 1.30
N ALA A 121 0.70 10.95 2.27
CA ALA A 121 -0.57 10.22 2.13
C ALA A 121 -1.42 10.75 0.95
N GLN A 122 -1.48 12.07 0.76
CA GLN A 122 -2.13 12.69 -0.40
C GLN A 122 -1.47 12.27 -1.71
N ALA A 123 -0.14 12.26 -1.78
CA ALA A 123 0.58 11.81 -2.98
C ALA A 123 0.27 10.35 -3.33
N VAL A 124 0.12 9.47 -2.33
CA VAL A 124 -0.30 8.07 -2.54
C VAL A 124 -1.74 8.00 -3.06
N PHE A 125 -2.64 8.85 -2.54
CA PHE A 125 -4.03 8.92 -3.00
C PHE A 125 -4.15 9.39 -4.45
N ASP A 126 -3.39 10.42 -4.85
CA ASP A 126 -3.38 10.94 -6.22
C ASP A 126 -2.86 9.91 -7.21
N GLU A 127 -1.92 9.06 -6.78
CA GLU A 127 -1.37 7.98 -7.61
C GLU A 127 -2.41 6.90 -7.95
N ILE A 128 -3.44 6.69 -7.10
CA ILE A 128 -4.55 5.77 -7.41
C ILE A 128 -5.21 6.20 -8.72
N GLY A 129 -5.53 7.50 -8.85
CA GLY A 129 -6.14 8.06 -10.06
C GLY A 129 -5.19 8.02 -11.27
N LYS A 130 -3.90 8.33 -11.09
CA LYS A 130 -2.90 8.28 -12.16
C LYS A 130 -2.74 6.89 -12.76
N ARG A 131 -2.92 5.84 -11.96
CA ARG A 131 -2.86 4.44 -12.41
C ARG A 131 -4.19 3.92 -12.96
N GLY A 132 -5.17 4.79 -13.17
CA GLY A 132 -6.49 4.44 -13.70
C GLY A 132 -7.35 3.64 -12.73
N LEU A 133 -7.00 3.63 -11.44
CA LEU A 133 -7.82 3.03 -10.40
C LEU A 133 -8.79 4.05 -9.84
N ASN A 134 -9.96 3.57 -9.42
CA ASN A 134 -10.94 4.39 -8.72
C ASN A 134 -10.71 4.30 -7.20
N PRO A 135 -10.49 5.42 -6.51
CA PRO A 135 -10.44 5.43 -5.05
C PRO A 135 -11.78 4.96 -4.48
N THR A 136 -11.74 4.19 -3.39
CA THR A 136 -12.95 3.69 -2.73
C THR A 136 -13.37 4.63 -1.60
N VAL A 137 -14.58 4.43 -1.05
CA VAL A 137 -15.04 5.12 0.17
C VAL A 137 -14.00 5.03 1.28
N VAL A 138 -13.35 3.87 1.44
CA VAL A 138 -12.28 3.65 2.43
C VAL A 138 -11.05 4.52 2.15
N SER A 139 -10.67 4.71 0.88
CA SER A 139 -9.55 5.59 0.50
C SER A 139 -9.82 7.03 0.94
N PHE A 140 -10.98 7.57 0.58
CA PHE A 140 -11.37 8.92 0.99
C PHE A 140 -11.47 9.05 2.50
N ASN A 141 -12.16 8.14 3.18
CA ASN A 141 -12.31 8.16 4.63
C ASN A 141 -10.97 8.12 5.38
N THR A 142 -10.01 7.35 4.86
CA THR A 142 -8.67 7.28 5.42
C THR A 142 -7.96 8.63 5.36
N LEU A 143 -8.09 9.32 4.23
CA LEU A 143 -7.43 10.60 4.00
C LEU A 143 -8.13 11.76 4.74
N ILE A 144 -9.47 11.80 4.71
CA ILE A 144 -10.29 12.76 5.47
C ILE A 144 -9.96 12.67 6.96
N ASN A 145 -9.91 11.46 7.53
CA ASN A 145 -9.51 11.26 8.92
C ASN A 145 -8.07 11.70 9.20
N GLY A 146 -7.16 11.54 8.24
CA GLY A 146 -5.82 12.09 8.32
C GLY A 146 -5.83 13.61 8.40
N TYR A 147 -6.53 14.28 7.49
CA TYR A 147 -6.66 15.74 7.44
C TYR A 147 -7.28 16.32 8.71
N CYS A 148 -8.39 15.75 9.19
CA CYS A 148 -9.04 16.19 10.44
C CYS A 148 -8.11 16.04 11.66
N LYS A 149 -7.29 14.99 11.72
CA LYS A 149 -6.32 14.80 12.81
C LYS A 149 -5.13 15.75 12.73
N SER A 150 -4.76 16.18 11.52
CA SER A 150 -3.71 17.17 11.29
C SER A 150 -4.19 18.62 11.44
N GLY A 151 -5.46 18.86 11.78
CA GLY A 151 -6.03 20.21 11.91
C GLY A 151 -6.34 20.90 10.57
N ASN A 152 -6.29 20.17 9.46
CA ASN A 152 -6.55 20.68 8.12
C ASN A 152 -7.98 20.31 7.69
N LEU A 153 -8.97 20.76 8.45
CA LEU A 153 -10.36 20.34 8.28
C LEU A 153 -10.94 20.75 6.92
N GLU A 154 -10.53 21.90 6.38
CA GLU A 154 -10.95 22.38 5.06
C GLU A 154 -10.64 21.39 3.93
N ASP A 155 -9.46 20.78 3.95
CA ASP A 155 -9.08 19.77 2.95
C ASP A 155 -9.89 18.48 3.13
N GLY A 156 -10.27 18.15 4.36
CA GLY A 156 -11.25 17.09 4.64
C GLY A 156 -12.61 17.34 3.99
N PHE A 157 -13.11 18.57 4.05
CA PHE A 157 -14.37 18.96 3.38
C PHE A 157 -14.25 18.95 1.86
N LYS A 158 -13.13 19.43 1.29
CA LYS A 158 -12.88 19.33 -0.15
C LYS A 158 -12.96 17.88 -0.63
N LEU A 159 -12.38 16.95 0.14
CA LEU A 159 -12.47 15.52 -0.18
C LEU A 159 -13.90 14.98 -0.10
N LYS A 160 -14.73 15.39 0.87
CA LYS A 160 -16.17 15.03 0.90
C LYS A 160 -16.88 15.49 -0.37
N THR A 161 -16.67 16.74 -0.77
CA THR A 161 -17.28 17.31 -2.00
C THR A 161 -16.80 16.55 -3.24
N ASP A 162 -15.53 16.16 -3.27
CA ASP A 162 -14.97 15.34 -4.36
C ASP A 162 -15.54 13.93 -4.39
N MET A 163 -15.87 13.32 -3.24
CA MET A 163 -16.61 12.04 -3.20
C MET A 163 -17.96 12.19 -3.90
N GLU A 164 -18.72 13.21 -3.54
CA GLU A 164 -20.05 13.47 -4.09
C GLU A 164 -20.01 13.76 -5.59
N ARG A 165 -19.04 14.56 -6.04
CA ARG A 165 -18.78 14.80 -7.48
C ARG A 165 -18.46 13.53 -8.24
N ARG A 166 -17.79 12.56 -7.61
CA ARG A 166 -17.46 11.27 -8.21
C ARG A 166 -18.57 10.23 -8.01
N THR A 167 -19.75 10.64 -7.56
CA THR A 167 -20.89 9.74 -7.27
C THR A 167 -20.58 8.67 -6.21
N ILE A 168 -19.57 8.92 -5.36
CA ILE A 168 -19.22 8.09 -4.23
C ILE A 168 -19.94 8.67 -3.01
N CYS A 169 -20.92 7.93 -2.49
CA CYS A 169 -21.68 8.41 -1.34
C CYS A 169 -20.81 8.44 -0.07
N PRO A 170 -20.68 9.60 0.61
CA PRO A 170 -20.12 9.66 1.95
C PRO A 170 -20.89 8.73 2.89
N ASP A 171 -20.17 7.98 3.72
CA ASP A 171 -20.79 7.07 4.68
C ASP A 171 -20.90 7.71 6.06
N LYS A 172 -21.53 6.99 6.98
CA LYS A 172 -21.62 7.38 8.40
C LYS A 172 -20.26 7.74 9.00
N PHE A 173 -19.20 7.03 8.61
CA PHE A 173 -17.86 7.27 9.11
C PHE A 173 -17.31 8.60 8.59
N THR A 174 -17.52 8.94 7.31
CA THR A 174 -17.14 10.23 6.72
C THR A 174 -17.70 11.40 7.52
N TYR A 175 -19.02 11.39 7.77
CA TYR A 175 -19.69 12.43 8.55
C TYR A 175 -19.19 12.47 9.99
N SER A 176 -19.07 11.31 10.65
CA SER A 176 -18.62 11.24 12.05
C SER A 176 -17.22 11.84 12.23
N VAL A 177 -16.31 11.61 11.28
CA VAL A 177 -14.95 12.15 11.32
C VAL A 177 -14.94 13.67 11.15
N LEU A 178 -15.71 14.21 10.21
CA LEU A 178 -15.80 15.65 9.96
C LEU A 178 -16.48 16.39 11.11
N ILE A 179 -17.58 15.85 11.64
CA ILE A 179 -18.29 16.39 12.82
C ILE A 179 -17.34 16.45 14.01
N ASN A 180 -16.62 15.36 14.30
CA ASN A 180 -15.62 15.34 15.37
C ASN A 180 -14.49 16.36 15.14
N GLY A 181 -14.07 16.55 13.87
CA GLY A 181 -13.14 17.61 13.49
C GLY A 181 -13.66 19.01 13.82
N LEU A 182 -14.90 19.31 13.44
CA LEU A 182 -15.56 20.59 13.72
C LEU A 182 -15.73 20.84 15.23
N CYS A 183 -16.13 19.82 15.98
CA CYS A 183 -16.25 19.91 17.44
C CYS A 183 -14.91 20.24 18.10
N LYS A 184 -13.80 19.68 17.61
CA LYS A 184 -12.45 19.99 18.13
C LYS A 184 -11.99 21.42 17.82
N GLU A 185 -12.46 21.99 16.72
CA GLU A 185 -12.21 23.41 16.37
C GLU A 185 -13.20 24.36 17.07
N GLY A 186 -14.18 23.85 17.84
CA GLY A 186 -15.20 24.67 18.51
C GLY A 186 -16.31 25.17 17.58
N ARG A 187 -16.38 24.69 16.34
CA ARG A 187 -17.35 25.10 15.32
C ARG A 187 -18.64 24.28 15.42
N LEU A 188 -19.35 24.42 16.54
CA LEU A 188 -20.50 23.59 16.87
C LEU A 188 -21.71 23.79 15.94
N ASP A 189 -21.94 25.00 15.46
CA ASP A 189 -23.05 25.29 14.53
C ASP A 189 -22.87 24.54 13.20
N ASP A 190 -21.66 24.55 12.65
CA ASP A 190 -21.31 23.78 11.46
C ASP A 190 -21.43 22.27 11.71
N ALA A 191 -21.07 21.82 12.92
CA ALA A 191 -21.13 20.41 13.31
C ALA A 191 -22.59 19.92 13.35
N ASN A 192 -23.50 20.74 13.88
CA ASN A 192 -24.93 20.47 13.89
C ASN A 192 -25.52 20.47 12.48
N GLY A 193 -25.16 21.44 11.63
CA GLY A 193 -25.61 21.46 10.23
C GLY A 193 -25.18 20.20 9.46
N LEU A 194 -23.96 19.73 9.70
CA LEU A 194 -23.44 18.51 9.08
C LEU A 194 -24.10 17.24 9.66
N PHE A 195 -24.49 17.26 10.94
CA PHE A 195 -25.27 16.19 11.58
C PHE A 195 -26.70 16.11 11.02
N ASP A 196 -27.35 17.26 10.80
CA ASP A 196 -28.67 17.33 10.18
C ASP A 196 -28.63 16.82 8.73
N GLU A 197 -27.57 17.16 7.96
CA GLU A 197 -27.34 16.61 6.63
C GLU A 197 -27.22 15.07 6.67
N MET A 198 -26.45 14.54 7.63
CA MET A 198 -26.30 13.10 7.82
C MET A 198 -27.64 12.42 8.14
N CYS A 199 -28.44 13.01 9.04
CA CYS A 199 -29.77 12.53 9.38
C CYS A 199 -30.75 12.60 8.20
N GLY A 200 -30.73 13.68 7.42
CA GLY A 200 -31.54 13.84 6.21
C GLY A 200 -31.24 12.79 5.12
N ARG A 201 -30.01 12.25 5.10
CA ARG A 201 -29.61 11.12 4.23
C ARG A 201 -29.95 9.75 4.81
N GLY A 202 -30.61 9.67 5.96
CA GLY A 202 -30.96 8.41 6.63
C GLY A 202 -29.77 7.70 7.28
N LEU A 203 -28.63 8.38 7.44
CA LEU A 203 -27.44 7.82 8.10
C LEU A 203 -27.58 8.03 9.61
N VAL A 204 -27.91 6.97 10.35
CA VAL A 204 -28.06 7.06 11.81
C VAL A 204 -26.68 7.28 12.45
N PRO A 205 -26.47 8.31 13.30
CA PRO A 205 -25.22 8.56 14.02
C PRO A 205 -24.79 7.35 14.87
N MET A 206 -23.49 7.20 15.16
CA MET A 206 -23.04 6.20 16.14
C MET A 206 -23.32 6.82 17.50
N MET A 207 -24.18 6.19 18.31
CA MET A 207 -24.68 6.68 19.60
C MET A 207 -23.57 6.81 20.66
N SER A 208 -22.64 7.77 20.51
CA SER A 208 -21.62 8.04 21.52
C SER A 208 -21.11 9.49 21.57
N TYR A 209 -21.79 10.46 20.96
CA TYR A 209 -21.38 11.88 21.03
C TYR A 209 -22.43 12.82 21.64
N LEU A 210 -23.55 12.30 22.13
CA LEU A 210 -24.50 13.06 22.95
C LEU A 210 -24.40 12.57 24.39
N GLN A 211 -23.40 13.07 25.10
CA GLN A 211 -23.59 13.46 26.50
C GLN A 211 -22.88 14.79 26.69
N LEU A 212 -23.73 15.78 27.02
CA LEU A 212 -23.45 17.16 27.36
C LEU A 212 -22.24 17.33 28.28
#